data_AF-A0A972L2L1-F1
#
_entry.id   AF-A0A972L2L1-F1
#
_cell.length_a   1.000
_cell.length_b   1.000
_cell.length_c   1.000
_cell.angle_alpha   90.00
_cell.angle_beta   90.00
_cell.angle_gamma   90.00
#
_symmetry.space_group_name_H-M   'P 1'
#
loop_
_entity.id
_entity.type
_entity.pdbx_description
1 polymer ?
#
loop_
_entity_poly.entity_id
_entity_poly.type
_entity_poly.pdbx_seq_one_letter_code
_entity_poly.pdbx_strand_id
1 'polypeptide(L)'
;MAKPLGIGGAKKWTEALASHTEGGGHLNVQSIPLEVVQQDPENSRRYLITLDDVKNGPKLIASEFDEDVQEKLTTEISTFFSSAADKERKIEEYLSLAQFAASIGSAEGLLNPITVYMEQMVFHLVAGHRRTLAHFILDEKQIAAHILANKPDKLMRSVLQWRENEDRQDLSLAERLSNVARVVQAWEEQSNAAISVRKLMSLLSLKKTQSTWFSKVIRENDPIFRQAIESGTIRSLEVAYNISSMDDISERHALISQLKNGVPYTFNQLKKKIKSPLNTTVKKSEKLEHYGLVLKKTTNIPVIVKIIQATVELPELEEHKNELMKLNLKRPKDVLAAWQIIYQLLEDAQEES
;
A
#
# COMPACT_ATOMS: atom_id res chain seq x y z
N MET A 1 -14.70 -22.10 16.50
CA MET A 1 -13.52 -22.46 15.69
C MET A 1 -12.90 -21.18 15.14
N ALA A 2 -11.79 -20.73 15.73
CA ALA A 2 -11.09 -19.53 15.32
C ALA A 2 -10.24 -19.80 14.06
N LYS A 3 -10.32 -18.91 13.06
CA LYS A 3 -9.45 -18.97 11.87
C LYS A 3 -8.02 -18.58 12.27
N PRO A 4 -6.98 -19.30 11.82
CA PRO A 4 -5.61 -18.97 12.14
C PRO A 4 -5.18 -17.68 11.42
N LEU A 5 -4.52 -16.80 12.17
CA LEU A 5 -3.90 -15.56 11.69
C LEU A 5 -2.73 -15.86 10.74
N GLY A 6 -2.85 -15.37 9.50
CA GLY A 6 -1.77 -14.79 8.69
C GLY A 6 -0.38 -15.43 8.66
N ILE A 7 -0.23 -16.65 8.13
CA ILE A 7 1.08 -17.27 7.77
C ILE A 7 1.69 -16.64 6.49
N GLY A 8 1.08 -15.58 5.94
CA GLY A 8 1.45 -14.99 4.64
C GLY A 8 2.76 -14.18 4.63
N GLY A 9 3.24 -13.70 5.78
CA GLY A 9 4.44 -12.86 5.86
C GLY A 9 5.75 -13.67 5.74
N ALA A 10 5.89 -14.72 6.54
CA ALA A 10 7.10 -15.55 6.59
C ALA A 10 7.39 -16.25 5.26
N LYS A 11 6.35 -16.74 4.57
CA LYS A 11 6.50 -17.44 3.28
C LYS A 11 6.96 -16.52 2.14
N LYS A 12 6.45 -15.28 2.12
CA LYS A 12 6.91 -14.25 1.16
C LYS A 12 8.33 -13.80 1.42
N TRP A 13 8.77 -13.87 2.68
CA TRP A 13 10.12 -13.53 3.09
C TRP A 13 11.13 -14.61 2.65
N THR A 14 10.82 -15.88 2.91
CA THR A 14 11.68 -17.01 2.53
C THR A 14 11.78 -17.22 1.03
N GLU A 15 10.69 -17.03 0.28
CA GLU A 15 10.67 -17.13 -1.19
C GLU A 15 11.60 -16.11 -1.87
N ALA A 16 11.79 -14.93 -1.26
CA ALA A 16 12.67 -13.89 -1.78
C ALA A 16 14.16 -14.06 -1.42
N LEU A 17 14.44 -14.64 -0.26
CA LEU A 17 15.80 -15.07 0.06
C LEU A 17 16.23 -16.21 -0.85
N ALA A 18 15.34 -17.19 -1.07
CA ALA A 18 15.60 -18.34 -1.93
C ALA A 18 15.84 -17.96 -3.40
N SER A 19 15.24 -16.87 -3.90
CA SER A 19 15.48 -16.42 -5.28
C SER A 19 16.82 -15.72 -5.49
N HIS A 20 17.58 -15.42 -4.44
CA HIS A 20 18.83 -14.66 -4.51
C HIS A 20 20.04 -15.32 -3.81
N THR A 21 19.86 -16.45 -3.13
CA THR A 21 20.98 -17.30 -2.71
C THR A 21 21.28 -18.32 -3.81
N GLU A 22 22.26 -18.03 -4.66
CA GLU A 22 22.98 -19.07 -5.38
C GLU A 22 23.72 -19.93 -4.34
N GLY A 23 23.06 -20.97 -3.83
CA GLY A 23 23.61 -21.87 -2.82
C GLY A 23 22.52 -22.37 -1.89
N GLY A 24 22.31 -23.68 -1.89
CA GLY A 24 21.22 -24.33 -1.16
C GLY A 24 21.12 -23.95 0.32
N GLY A 25 19.99 -23.37 0.71
CA GLY A 25 19.06 -24.02 1.63
C GLY A 25 19.46 -24.23 3.09
N HIS A 26 20.38 -23.44 3.66
CA HIS A 26 20.49 -23.34 5.11
C HIS A 26 20.19 -21.90 5.56
N LEU A 27 19.17 -21.75 6.41
CA LEU A 27 18.89 -20.50 7.12
C LEU A 27 20.10 -20.19 8.02
N ASN A 28 21.04 -19.39 7.52
CA ASN A 28 22.19 -18.92 8.29
C ASN A 28 21.72 -17.89 9.31
N VAL A 29 21.13 -18.34 10.41
CA VAL A 29 20.73 -17.51 11.55
C VAL A 29 21.75 -17.73 12.65
N GLN A 30 22.39 -16.63 13.09
CA GLN A 30 23.40 -16.64 14.13
C GLN A 30 23.03 -15.62 15.21
N SER A 31 23.42 -15.90 16.45
CA SER A 31 23.36 -14.90 17.52
C SER A 31 24.59 -14.01 17.42
N ILE A 32 24.40 -12.70 17.26
CA ILE A 32 25.49 -11.73 17.17
C ILE A 32 25.44 -10.75 18.35
N PRO A 33 26.58 -10.20 18.80
CA PRO A 33 26.58 -9.17 19.83
C PRO A 33 25.83 -7.92 19.34
N LEU A 34 24.93 -7.40 20.15
CA LEU A 34 24.09 -6.26 19.76
C LEU A 34 24.91 -4.97 19.61
N GLU A 35 26.01 -4.85 20.37
CA GLU A 35 26.90 -3.68 20.39
C GLU A 35 27.62 -3.42 19.05
N VAL A 36 27.87 -4.47 18.26
CA VAL A 36 28.56 -4.38 16.96
C VAL A 36 27.59 -4.16 15.79
N VAL A 37 26.29 -4.04 16.06
CA VAL A 37 25.27 -3.74 15.04
C VAL A 37 25.17 -2.24 14.82
N GLN A 38 25.38 -1.81 13.59
CA GLN A 38 25.20 -0.42 13.15
C GLN A 38 23.94 -0.27 12.30
N GLN A 39 23.19 0.81 12.52
CA GLN A 39 22.04 1.15 11.68
C GLN A 39 22.49 1.58 10.28
N ASP A 40 21.64 1.33 9.29
CA ASP A 40 21.85 1.87 7.95
C ASP A 40 21.58 3.38 7.97
N PRO A 41 22.57 4.25 7.69
CA PRO A 41 22.34 5.69 7.63
C PRO A 41 21.34 6.07 6.53
N GLU A 42 21.13 5.21 5.53
CA GLU A 42 20.21 5.43 4.41
C GLU A 42 18.78 4.92 4.67
N ASN A 43 18.44 4.48 5.89
CA ASN A 43 17.09 4.04 6.22
C ASN A 43 16.08 5.20 6.09
N SER A 44 14.97 4.97 5.38
CA SER A 44 13.88 5.94 5.23
C SER A 44 13.11 6.22 6.49
N ARG A 45 13.04 5.24 7.40
CA ARG A 45 12.25 5.41 8.59
C ARG A 45 13.02 6.35 9.49
N ARG A 46 12.55 7.60 9.51
CA ARG A 46 13.04 8.62 10.41
C ARG A 46 12.43 8.37 11.78
N TYR A 47 12.99 7.41 12.51
CA TYR A 47 12.79 7.40 13.95
C TYR A 47 13.35 8.71 14.50
N LEU A 48 12.59 9.37 15.36
CA LEU A 48 13.12 10.45 16.17
C LEU A 48 14.07 9.88 17.24
N ILE A 49 13.85 8.62 17.63
CA ILE A 49 14.70 7.87 18.54
C ILE A 49 15.89 7.26 17.80
N THR A 50 17.08 7.57 18.29
CA THR A 50 18.35 7.05 17.78
C THR A 50 18.81 5.81 18.55
N LEU A 51 19.85 5.14 18.04
CA LEU A 51 20.54 4.09 18.79
C LEU A 51 21.11 4.59 20.12
N ASP A 52 21.62 5.83 20.15
CA ASP A 52 22.19 6.41 21.37
C ASP A 52 21.10 6.64 22.43
N ASP A 53 19.93 7.12 21.99
CA ASP A 53 18.76 7.31 22.85
C ASP A 53 18.35 6.00 23.55
N VAL A 54 18.32 4.86 22.86
CA VAL A 54 17.97 3.55 23.48
C VAL A 54 19.12 2.90 24.22
N LYS A 55 20.39 3.21 23.87
CA LYS A 55 21.56 2.70 24.60
C LYS A 55 21.67 3.33 25.97
N ASN A 56 21.50 4.64 26.05
CA ASN A 56 21.65 5.44 27.26
C ASN A 56 20.33 5.72 27.99
N GLY A 57 19.20 5.43 27.34
CA GLY A 57 17.86 5.67 27.87
C GLY A 57 17.35 4.57 28.82
N PRO A 58 16.14 4.77 29.37
CA PRO A 58 15.51 3.83 30.30
C PRO A 58 15.33 2.43 29.72
N LYS A 59 15.62 1.42 30.55
CA LYS A 59 15.52 0.00 30.19
C LYS A 59 14.21 -0.61 30.68
N LEU A 60 13.67 -1.55 29.92
CA LEU A 60 12.54 -2.35 30.35
C LEU A 60 13.06 -3.55 31.13
N ILE A 61 12.91 -3.52 32.46
CA ILE A 61 13.39 -4.56 33.38
C ILE A 61 12.33 -5.65 33.60
N ALA A 62 11.06 -5.35 33.32
CA ALA A 62 9.93 -6.24 33.57
C ALA A 62 9.55 -7.06 32.33
N SER A 63 9.18 -8.32 32.55
CA SER A 63 8.63 -9.22 31.52
C SER A 63 7.19 -8.88 31.13
N GLU A 64 6.49 -8.09 31.94
CA GLU A 64 5.10 -7.68 31.73
C GLU A 64 5.01 -6.15 31.64
N PHE A 65 4.17 -5.67 30.71
CA PHE A 65 3.96 -4.25 30.44
C PHE A 65 2.58 -3.83 30.99
N ASP A 66 2.47 -3.85 32.31
CA ASP A 66 1.28 -3.42 33.05
C ASP A 66 1.23 -1.89 33.24
N GLU A 67 0.14 -1.40 33.85
CA GLU A 67 -0.08 0.04 34.07
C GLU A 67 1.03 0.66 34.95
N ASP A 68 1.49 -0.05 35.98
CA ASP A 68 2.51 0.42 36.93
C ASP A 68 3.89 0.54 36.26
N VAL A 69 4.29 -0.47 35.48
CA VAL A 69 5.52 -0.46 34.68
C VAL A 69 5.46 0.65 33.63
N GLN A 70 4.30 0.83 32.98
CA GLN A 70 4.13 1.87 31.99
C GLN A 70 4.23 3.28 32.62
N GLU A 71 3.62 3.51 33.78
CA GLU A 71 3.69 4.80 34.48
C GLU A 71 5.12 5.14 34.90
N LYS A 72 5.82 4.16 35.50
CA LYS A 72 7.23 4.31 35.91
C LYS A 72 8.12 4.61 34.71
N LEU A 73 8.00 3.82 33.65
CA LEU A 73 8.80 3.99 32.44
C LEU A 73 8.49 5.32 31.75
N THR A 74 7.22 5.74 31.70
CA THR A 74 6.83 7.05 31.16
C THR A 74 7.48 8.20 31.92
N THR A 75 7.57 8.09 33.24
CA THR A 75 8.23 9.10 34.09
C THR A 75 9.74 9.16 33.83
N GLU A 76 10.40 8.01 33.73
CA GLU A 76 11.83 7.92 33.41
C GLU A 76 12.15 8.48 32.02
N ILE A 77 11.37 8.10 31.00
CA ILE A 77 11.50 8.58 29.62
C ILE A 77 11.27 10.10 29.54
N SER A 78 10.24 10.60 30.23
CA SER A 78 9.93 12.04 30.26
C SER A 78 11.05 12.84 30.89
N THR A 79 11.71 12.28 31.92
CA THR A 79 12.89 12.89 32.55
C THR A 79 14.09 12.88 31.60
N PHE A 80 14.33 11.76 30.92
CA PHE A 80 15.43 11.58 29.97
C PHE A 80 15.33 12.55 28.78
N PHE A 81 14.14 12.72 28.19
CA PHE A 81 13.91 13.63 27.06
C PHE A 81 13.50 15.05 27.47
N SER A 82 13.64 15.44 28.73
CA SER A 82 13.20 16.74 29.25
C SER A 82 13.77 17.95 28.50
N SER A 83 14.99 17.83 27.99
CA SER A 83 15.70 18.87 27.22
C SER A 83 15.70 18.64 25.70
N ALA A 84 15.05 17.58 25.23
CA ALA A 84 15.08 17.22 23.82
C ALA A 84 14.11 18.06 22.98
N ALA A 85 14.54 18.42 21.76
CA ALA A 85 13.60 18.86 20.73
C ALA A 85 12.61 17.73 20.41
N ASP A 86 11.35 18.09 20.11
CA ASP A 86 10.26 17.14 19.81
C ASP A 86 9.99 16.10 20.92
N LYS A 87 10.20 16.48 22.20
CA LYS A 87 10.07 15.58 23.37
C LYS A 87 8.82 14.71 23.35
N GLU A 88 7.65 15.27 23.04
CA GLU A 88 6.36 14.56 23.09
C GLU A 88 6.34 13.39 22.10
N ARG A 89 6.84 13.62 20.88
CA ARG A 89 6.92 12.58 19.85
C ARG A 89 7.99 11.55 20.17
N LYS A 90 9.13 11.95 20.74
CA LYS A 90 10.16 11.02 21.21
C LYS A 90 9.63 10.12 22.33
N ILE A 91 8.90 10.68 23.30
CA ILE A 91 8.28 9.90 24.39
C ILE A 91 7.27 8.88 23.81
N GLU A 92 6.38 9.33 22.93
CA GLU A 92 5.38 8.46 22.28
C GLU A 92 6.04 7.32 21.48
N GLU A 93 7.06 7.63 20.67
CA GLU A 93 7.78 6.63 19.89
C GLU A 93 8.52 5.63 20.80
N TYR A 94 9.06 6.09 21.95
CA TYR A 94 9.83 5.23 22.86
C TYR A 94 8.89 4.28 23.58
N LEU A 95 7.74 4.76 24.04
CA LEU A 95 6.70 3.93 24.63
C LEU A 95 6.18 2.88 23.64
N SER A 96 5.98 3.25 22.38
CA SER A 96 5.60 2.29 21.32
C SER A 96 6.68 1.22 21.10
N LEU A 97 7.96 1.60 21.16
CA LEU A 97 9.08 0.67 21.08
C LEU A 97 9.18 -0.22 22.32
N ALA A 98 8.94 0.31 23.52
CA ALA A 98 8.97 -0.42 24.78
C ALA A 98 7.81 -1.43 24.87
N GLN A 99 6.61 -1.07 24.41
CA GLN A 99 5.49 -2.00 24.31
C GLN A 99 5.79 -3.14 23.32
N PHE A 100 6.48 -2.84 22.21
CA PHE A 100 6.96 -3.86 21.29
C PHE A 100 8.09 -4.71 21.89
N ALA A 101 8.97 -4.11 22.69
CA ALA A 101 10.00 -4.82 23.43
C ALA A 101 9.39 -5.81 24.43
N ALA A 102 8.37 -5.40 25.19
CA ALA A 102 7.64 -6.28 26.10
C ALA A 102 6.96 -7.45 25.38
N SER A 103 6.42 -7.24 24.17
CA SER A 103 5.80 -8.33 23.41
C SER A 103 6.82 -9.33 22.84
N ILE A 104 8.08 -8.92 22.67
CA ILE A 104 9.21 -9.82 22.43
C ILE A 104 9.59 -10.55 23.72
N GLY A 105 9.63 -9.83 24.84
CA GLY A 105 9.91 -10.37 26.19
C GLY A 105 11.41 -10.62 26.44
N SER A 106 12.07 -11.37 25.57
CA SER A 106 13.51 -11.68 25.66
C SER A 106 14.14 -11.90 24.29
N ALA A 107 15.46 -12.01 24.22
CA ALA A 107 16.17 -12.34 22.97
C ALA A 107 15.63 -13.60 22.26
N GLU A 108 15.12 -14.58 23.02
CA GLU A 108 14.54 -15.81 22.47
C GLU A 108 13.13 -15.62 21.88
N GLY A 109 12.40 -14.59 22.33
CA GLY A 109 11.07 -14.26 21.80
C GLY A 109 11.10 -13.60 20.42
N LEU A 110 12.29 -13.33 19.88
CA LEU A 110 12.46 -12.78 18.55
C LEU A 110 12.15 -13.83 17.46
N LEU A 111 10.90 -13.91 17.03
CA LEU A 111 10.46 -14.87 16.00
C LEU A 111 11.14 -14.69 14.64
N ASN A 112 11.44 -13.46 14.26
CA ASN A 112 12.07 -13.14 12.98
C ASN A 112 13.44 -12.48 13.23
N PRO A 113 14.54 -13.09 12.78
CA PRO A 113 15.88 -12.53 12.95
C PRO A 113 16.05 -11.22 12.16
N ILE A 114 16.92 -10.35 12.63
CA ILE A 114 17.33 -9.15 11.87
C ILE A 114 18.13 -9.56 10.63
N THR A 115 18.22 -8.72 9.61
CA THR A 115 19.10 -8.99 8.46
C THR A 115 20.27 -8.02 8.48
N VAL A 116 21.47 -8.56 8.40
CA VAL A 116 22.72 -7.80 8.41
C VAL A 116 23.65 -8.28 7.31
N TYR A 117 24.64 -7.47 6.95
CA TYR A 117 25.84 -7.93 6.25
C TYR A 117 27.07 -7.54 7.07
N MET A 118 28.16 -8.29 6.93
CA MET A 118 29.39 -8.04 7.66
C MET A 118 30.41 -7.30 6.77
N GLU A 119 30.98 -6.21 7.27
CA GLU A 119 32.07 -5.47 6.63
C GLU A 119 33.06 -5.09 7.73
N GLN A 120 34.34 -5.47 7.59
CA GLN A 120 35.41 -5.13 8.54
C GLN A 120 35.08 -5.41 10.03
N MET A 121 34.52 -6.59 10.33
CA MET A 121 34.09 -7.00 11.69
C MET A 121 32.90 -6.24 12.28
N VAL A 122 32.22 -5.41 11.50
CA VAL A 122 31.01 -4.69 11.90
C VAL A 122 29.81 -5.25 11.15
N PHE A 123 28.67 -5.36 11.84
CA PHE A 123 27.42 -5.79 11.23
C PHE A 123 26.58 -4.58 10.85
N HIS A 124 26.34 -4.42 9.55
CA HIS A 124 25.48 -3.35 9.03
C HIS A 124 24.05 -3.86 8.87
N LEU A 125 23.13 -3.21 9.58
CA LEU A 125 21.72 -3.55 9.56
C LEU A 125 21.09 -3.25 8.21
N VAL A 126 20.39 -4.23 7.63
CA VAL A 126 19.62 -4.07 6.38
C VAL A 126 18.13 -3.99 6.70
N ALA A 127 17.65 -4.85 7.61
CA ALA A 127 16.25 -4.91 8.02
C ALA A 127 16.13 -5.32 9.49
N GLY A 128 15.08 -4.85 10.17
CA GLY A 128 14.83 -5.13 11.59
C GLY A 128 15.23 -4.01 12.56
N HIS A 129 15.08 -2.75 12.13
CA HIS A 129 15.39 -1.59 12.96
C HIS A 129 14.59 -1.56 14.26
N ARG A 130 13.26 -1.79 14.21
CA ARG A 130 12.42 -1.89 15.43
C ARG A 130 12.93 -2.95 16.40
N ARG A 131 13.28 -4.12 15.88
CA ARG A 131 13.74 -5.28 16.66
C ARG A 131 15.07 -4.98 17.34
N THR A 132 15.98 -4.33 16.61
CA THR A 132 17.28 -3.88 17.14
C THR A 132 17.09 -2.87 18.26
N LEU A 133 16.28 -1.83 18.06
CA LEU A 133 15.98 -0.83 19.11
C LEU A 133 15.31 -1.46 20.33
N ALA A 134 14.35 -2.36 20.12
CA ALA A 134 13.67 -3.07 21.20
C ALA A 134 14.63 -3.94 22.04
N HIS A 135 15.60 -4.61 21.41
CA HIS A 135 16.60 -5.40 22.15
C HIS A 135 17.51 -4.50 23.02
N PHE A 136 17.83 -3.28 22.57
CA PHE A 136 18.53 -2.32 23.42
C PHE A 136 17.69 -1.87 24.62
N ILE A 137 16.36 -1.75 24.45
CA ILE A 137 15.43 -1.41 25.54
C ILE A 137 15.32 -2.57 26.53
N LEU A 138 15.33 -3.83 26.07
CA LEU A 138 15.35 -5.04 26.91
C LEU A 138 16.70 -5.30 27.61
N ASP A 139 17.71 -4.45 27.37
CA ASP A 139 19.08 -4.65 27.86
C ASP A 139 19.71 -5.99 27.41
N GLU A 140 19.30 -6.48 26.24
CA GLU A 140 19.81 -7.73 25.68
C GLU A 140 21.22 -7.55 25.09
N LYS A 141 22.08 -8.54 25.30
CA LYS A 141 23.47 -8.49 24.82
C LYS A 141 23.63 -9.01 23.40
N GLN A 142 22.69 -9.83 22.95
CA GLN A 142 22.76 -10.51 21.67
C GLN A 142 21.42 -10.44 20.94
N ILE A 143 21.46 -10.60 19.63
CA ILE A 143 20.28 -10.62 18.78
C ILE A 143 20.43 -11.66 17.68
N ALA A 144 19.35 -12.39 17.39
CA ALA A 144 19.33 -13.34 16.29
C ALA A 144 19.34 -12.59 14.94
N ALA A 145 20.30 -12.94 14.09
CA ALA A 145 20.55 -12.27 12.81
C ALA A 145 20.76 -13.26 11.67
N HIS A 146 20.17 -12.95 10.51
CA HIS A 146 20.53 -13.52 9.24
C HIS A 146 21.65 -12.70 8.59
N ILE A 147 22.81 -13.32 8.43
CA ILE A 147 24.01 -12.67 7.88
C ILE A 147 24.08 -12.96 6.39
N LEU A 148 23.93 -11.90 5.58
CA LEU A 148 24.12 -11.95 4.14
C LEU A 148 25.60 -12.17 3.82
N ALA A 149 25.88 -13.08 2.87
CA ALA A 149 27.24 -13.40 2.48
C ALA A 149 27.98 -12.21 1.85
N ASN A 150 27.24 -11.34 1.15
CA ASN A 150 27.77 -10.18 0.46
C ASN A 150 26.97 -8.93 0.83
N LYS A 151 27.62 -7.77 0.73
CA LYS A 151 26.96 -6.48 0.83
C LYS A 151 25.87 -6.37 -0.25
N PRO A 152 24.59 -6.25 0.13
CA PRO A 152 23.51 -6.10 -0.84
C PRO A 152 23.65 -4.78 -1.61
N ASP A 153 23.35 -4.82 -2.90
CA ASP A 153 23.33 -3.62 -3.73
C ASP A 153 22.24 -2.62 -3.24
N LYS A 154 22.30 -1.39 -3.73
CA LYS A 154 21.40 -0.30 -3.29
C LYS A 154 19.92 -0.65 -3.55
N LEU A 155 19.64 -1.33 -4.67
CA LEU A 155 18.29 -1.74 -5.03
C LEU A 155 17.76 -2.81 -4.07
N MET A 156 18.53 -3.87 -3.85
CA MET A 156 18.16 -4.98 -2.97
C MET A 156 17.94 -4.50 -1.54
N ARG A 157 18.81 -3.63 -1.02
CA ARG A 157 18.60 -2.98 0.29
C ARG A 157 17.27 -2.26 0.36
N SER A 158 16.97 -1.43 -0.63
CA SER A 158 15.73 -0.66 -0.68
C SER A 158 14.49 -1.56 -0.75
N VAL A 159 14.56 -2.68 -1.50
CA VAL A 159 13.46 -3.65 -1.60
C VAL A 159 13.24 -4.41 -0.29
N LEU A 160 14.32 -4.83 0.38
CA LEU A 160 14.24 -5.50 1.70
C LEU A 160 13.63 -4.57 2.75
N GLN A 161 14.04 -3.30 2.78
CA GLN A 161 13.49 -2.28 3.67
C GLN A 161 12.02 -1.99 3.37
N TRP A 162 11.62 -1.93 2.09
CA TRP A 162 10.20 -1.78 1.72
C TRP A 162 9.36 -2.91 2.28
N ARG A 163 9.79 -4.16 2.10
CA ARG A 163 9.02 -5.34 2.53
C ARG A 163 8.88 -5.41 4.04
N GLU A 164 9.90 -5.00 4.78
CA GLU A 164 9.82 -4.92 6.24
C GLU A 164 8.84 -3.84 6.72
N ASN A 165 8.75 -2.72 6.01
CA ASN A 165 7.89 -1.61 6.39
C ASN A 165 6.44 -1.71 5.88
N GLU A 166 6.17 -2.35 4.75
CA GLU A 166 4.82 -2.34 4.15
C GLU A 166 3.78 -3.10 4.98
N ASP A 167 4.19 -4.10 5.75
CA ASP A 167 3.29 -4.84 6.64
C ASP A 167 2.94 -4.05 7.93
N ARG A 168 3.50 -2.86 8.11
CA ARG A 168 3.29 -2.04 9.30
C ARG A 168 2.12 -1.09 9.14
N GLN A 169 1.19 -1.17 10.09
CA GLN A 169 -0.04 -0.37 10.09
C GLN A 169 0.19 1.12 10.43
N ASP A 170 1.32 1.44 11.06
CA ASP A 170 1.65 2.78 11.57
C ASP A 170 2.50 3.61 10.60
N LEU A 171 2.80 3.13 9.38
CA LEU A 171 3.57 3.92 8.41
C LEU A 171 2.72 5.04 7.79
N SER A 172 3.21 6.27 7.92
CA SER A 172 2.59 7.43 7.26
C SER A 172 2.69 7.34 5.73
N LEU A 173 1.82 8.05 5.02
CA LEU A 173 1.90 8.13 3.55
C LEU A 173 3.25 8.70 3.08
N ALA A 174 3.79 9.69 3.79
CA ALA A 174 5.08 10.29 3.49
C ALA A 174 6.21 9.25 3.55
N GLU A 175 6.27 8.45 4.60
CA GLU A 175 7.26 7.38 4.74
C GLU A 175 7.10 6.30 3.67
N ARG A 176 5.85 5.89 3.36
CA ARG A 176 5.59 4.92 2.30
C ARG A 176 6.07 5.42 0.95
N LEU A 177 5.80 6.68 0.62
CA LEU A 177 6.26 7.31 -0.63
C LEU A 177 7.79 7.40 -0.68
N SER A 178 8.43 7.79 0.43
CA SER A 178 9.89 7.82 0.54
C SER A 178 10.53 6.44 0.31
N ASN A 179 9.94 5.38 0.86
CA ASN A 179 10.41 4.00 0.63
C ASN A 179 10.35 3.61 -0.84
N VAL A 180 9.20 3.81 -1.46
CA VAL A 180 9.00 3.45 -2.86
C VAL A 180 9.88 4.31 -3.76
N ALA A 181 10.03 5.60 -3.45
CA ALA A 181 10.90 6.51 -4.20
C ALA A 181 12.37 6.05 -4.19
N ARG A 182 12.88 5.57 -3.06
CA ARG A 182 14.26 5.02 -2.99
C ARG A 182 14.42 3.75 -3.81
N VAL A 183 13.43 2.86 -3.82
CA VAL A 183 13.44 1.67 -4.69
C VAL A 183 13.44 2.08 -6.17
N VAL A 184 12.60 3.05 -6.53
CA VAL A 184 12.55 3.59 -7.89
C VAL A 184 13.90 4.18 -8.27
N GLN A 185 14.44 5.08 -7.46
CA GLN A 185 15.72 5.74 -7.73
C GLN A 185 16.87 4.72 -7.86
N ALA A 186 16.99 3.76 -6.93
CA ALA A 186 18.03 2.75 -6.97
C ALA A 186 17.94 1.87 -8.23
N TRP A 187 16.72 1.56 -8.68
CA TRP A 187 16.52 0.82 -9.93
C TRP A 187 16.87 1.68 -11.16
N GLU A 188 16.45 2.94 -11.19
CA GLU A 188 16.71 3.85 -12.31
C GLU A 188 18.21 4.15 -12.46
N GLU A 189 18.94 4.30 -11.34
CA GLU A 189 20.40 4.42 -11.31
C GLU A 189 21.10 3.16 -11.83
N GLN A 190 20.67 1.97 -11.39
CA GLN A 190 21.28 0.70 -11.80
C GLN A 190 21.00 0.33 -13.27
N SER A 191 19.81 0.65 -13.77
CA SER A 191 19.37 0.31 -15.13
C SER A 191 19.59 1.43 -16.14
N ASN A 192 19.94 2.63 -15.68
CA ASN A 192 20.04 3.86 -16.48
C ASN A 192 18.78 4.12 -17.33
N ALA A 193 17.60 3.80 -16.80
CA ALA A 193 16.32 3.92 -17.48
C ALA A 193 15.21 4.27 -16.49
N ALA A 194 14.14 4.91 -16.95
CA ALA A 194 12.99 5.21 -16.12
C ALA A 194 12.20 3.95 -15.78
N ILE A 195 11.81 3.78 -14.50
CA ILE A 195 11.09 2.58 -14.08
C ILE A 195 9.70 2.53 -14.71
N SER A 196 9.33 1.36 -15.20
CA SER A 196 7.98 1.10 -15.68
C SER A 196 7.06 0.66 -14.54
N VAL A 197 5.76 0.95 -14.64
CA VAL A 197 4.74 0.50 -13.68
C VAL A 197 4.76 -1.03 -13.52
N ARG A 198 4.98 -1.78 -14.61
CA ARG A 198 5.09 -3.25 -14.55
C ARG A 198 6.30 -3.71 -13.74
N LYS A 199 7.44 -3.04 -13.90
CA LYS A 199 8.65 -3.38 -13.15
C LYS A 199 8.48 -3.04 -11.66
N LEU A 200 7.93 -1.87 -11.35
CA LEU A 200 7.60 -1.48 -9.98
C LEU A 200 6.65 -2.49 -9.30
N MET A 201 5.61 -2.93 -10.03
CA MET A 201 4.67 -3.96 -9.59
C MET A 201 5.39 -5.27 -9.25
N SER A 202 6.31 -5.71 -10.11
CA SER A 202 7.07 -6.95 -9.89
C SER A 202 8.09 -6.87 -8.74
N LEU A 203 8.77 -5.73 -8.58
CA LEU A 203 9.79 -5.56 -7.53
C LEU A 203 9.17 -5.53 -6.14
N LEU A 204 8.07 -4.79 -6.00
CA LEU A 204 7.42 -4.54 -4.71
C LEU A 204 6.21 -5.44 -4.43
N SER A 205 5.87 -6.35 -5.35
CA SER A 205 4.70 -7.24 -5.25
C SER A 205 3.39 -6.50 -5.04
N LEU A 206 3.26 -5.31 -5.65
CA LEU A 206 2.08 -4.45 -5.52
C LEU A 206 0.99 -4.80 -6.53
N LYS A 207 -0.24 -4.33 -6.27
CA LYS A 207 -1.30 -4.36 -7.27
C LYS A 207 -1.04 -3.29 -8.32
N LYS A 208 -1.43 -3.55 -9.58
CA LYS A 208 -1.31 -2.61 -10.70
C LYS A 208 -1.79 -1.19 -10.36
N THR A 209 -2.95 -1.06 -9.71
CA THR A 209 -3.52 0.24 -9.31
C THR A 209 -2.60 1.01 -8.38
N GLN A 210 -2.08 0.35 -7.33
CA GLN A 210 -1.15 0.99 -6.38
C GLN A 210 0.17 1.36 -7.06
N SER A 211 0.71 0.48 -7.92
CA SER A 211 1.94 0.78 -8.66
C SER A 211 1.78 2.02 -9.56
N THR A 212 0.63 2.17 -10.22
CA THR A 212 0.31 3.38 -10.99
C THR A 212 0.26 4.61 -10.09
N TRP A 213 -0.41 4.50 -8.94
CA TRP A 213 -0.55 5.62 -8.01
C TRP A 213 0.81 6.06 -7.46
N PHE A 214 1.61 5.14 -6.94
CA PHE A 214 2.97 5.43 -6.48
C PHE A 214 3.81 6.06 -7.58
N SER A 215 3.83 5.48 -8.79
CA SER A 215 4.62 6.00 -9.90
C SER A 215 4.25 7.44 -10.29
N LYS A 216 2.98 7.83 -10.17
CA LYS A 216 2.52 9.19 -10.46
C LYS A 216 2.85 10.15 -9.32
N VAL A 217 2.53 9.78 -8.08
CA VAL A 217 2.70 10.64 -6.89
C VAL A 217 4.17 10.92 -6.59
N ILE A 218 5.07 9.93 -6.73
CA ILE A 218 6.51 10.11 -6.46
C ILE A 218 7.16 11.10 -7.44
N ARG A 219 6.66 11.16 -8.68
CA ARG A 219 7.16 12.05 -9.72
C ARG A 219 6.57 13.46 -9.64
N GLU A 220 5.64 13.71 -8.72
CA GLU A 220 5.08 15.05 -8.50
C GLU A 220 6.08 15.92 -7.73
N ASN A 221 6.32 17.12 -8.26
CA ASN A 221 7.35 18.03 -7.76
C ASN A 221 6.77 19.30 -7.11
N ASP A 222 5.44 19.45 -7.05
CA ASP A 222 4.80 20.57 -6.37
C ASP A 222 5.16 20.63 -4.86
N PRO A 223 5.83 21.69 -4.40
CA PRO A 223 6.21 21.84 -2.99
C PRO A 223 5.01 21.85 -2.04
N ILE A 224 3.89 22.47 -2.42
CA ILE A 224 2.70 22.57 -1.56
C ILE A 224 2.06 21.20 -1.40
N PHE A 225 2.03 20.40 -2.48
CA PHE A 225 1.57 19.02 -2.44
C PHE A 225 2.45 18.13 -1.55
N ARG A 226 3.78 18.25 -1.66
CA ARG A 226 4.71 17.49 -0.82
C ARG A 226 4.57 17.85 0.65
N GLN A 227 4.50 19.15 0.97
CA GLN A 227 4.29 19.61 2.33
C GLN A 227 2.98 19.09 2.92
N ALA A 228 1.90 19.02 2.13
CA ALA A 228 0.62 18.49 2.58
C ALA A 228 0.65 16.98 2.89
N ILE A 229 1.52 16.22 2.22
CA ILE A 229 1.77 14.80 2.54
C ILE A 229 2.59 14.68 3.82
N GLU A 230 3.66 15.47 3.93
CA GLU A 230 4.56 15.48 5.10
C GLU A 230 3.86 15.92 6.39
N SER A 231 2.96 16.91 6.30
CA SER A 231 2.15 17.37 7.44
C SER A 231 1.02 16.41 7.81
N GLY A 232 0.82 15.33 7.04
CA GLY A 232 -0.29 14.40 7.24
C GLY A 232 -1.66 14.99 6.92
N THR A 233 -1.73 16.08 6.15
CA THR A 233 -2.99 16.60 5.59
C THR A 233 -3.53 15.64 4.52
N ILE A 234 -2.65 15.09 3.68
CA ILE A 234 -2.98 14.03 2.73
C ILE A 234 -2.48 12.69 3.30
N ARG A 235 -3.40 11.86 3.78
CA ARG A 235 -3.07 10.57 4.44
C ARG A 235 -3.27 9.34 3.56
N SER A 236 -4.00 9.47 2.45
CA SER A 236 -4.33 8.35 1.56
C SER A 236 -3.61 8.49 0.22
N LEU A 237 -3.01 7.39 -0.24
CA LEU A 237 -2.37 7.29 -1.55
C LEU A 237 -3.36 7.59 -2.69
N GLU A 238 -4.62 7.20 -2.54
CA GLU A 238 -5.66 7.47 -3.54
C GLU A 238 -5.95 8.97 -3.67
N VAL A 239 -6.04 9.66 -2.53
CA VAL A 239 -6.24 11.11 -2.48
C VAL A 239 -5.05 11.82 -3.10
N ALA A 240 -3.82 11.43 -2.70
CA ALA A 240 -2.59 11.94 -3.29
C ALA A 240 -2.55 11.75 -4.80
N TYR A 241 -2.92 10.56 -5.29
CA TYR A 241 -3.00 10.27 -6.72
C TYR A 241 -3.99 11.18 -7.44
N ASN A 242 -5.20 11.33 -6.92
CA ASN A 242 -6.22 12.17 -7.55
C ASN A 242 -5.79 13.64 -7.61
N ILE A 243 -5.21 14.16 -6.54
CA ILE A 243 -4.69 15.54 -6.46
C ILE A 243 -3.51 15.73 -7.44
N SER A 244 -2.57 14.78 -7.51
CA SER A 244 -1.45 14.82 -8.48
C SER A 244 -1.88 14.63 -9.95
N SER A 245 -3.12 14.18 -10.17
CA SER A 245 -3.70 13.99 -11.50
C SER A 245 -4.54 15.18 -11.97
N MET A 246 -4.61 16.26 -11.19
CA MET A 246 -5.27 17.50 -11.58
C MET A 246 -4.34 18.31 -12.48
N ASP A 247 -4.86 18.79 -13.61
CA ASP A 247 -4.10 19.61 -14.56
C ASP A 247 -3.87 21.04 -14.02
N ASP A 248 -4.85 21.60 -13.31
CA ASP A 248 -4.79 22.97 -12.77
C ASP A 248 -4.17 23.02 -11.36
N ILE A 249 -3.01 23.68 -11.29
CA ILE A 249 -2.23 23.90 -10.06
C ILE A 249 -3.03 24.76 -9.05
N SER A 250 -3.77 25.77 -9.51
CA SER A 250 -4.51 26.68 -8.63
C SER A 250 -5.66 25.94 -7.93
N GLU A 251 -6.37 25.10 -8.67
CA GLU A 251 -7.41 24.24 -8.10
C GLU A 251 -6.83 23.19 -7.14
N ARG A 252 -5.65 22.64 -7.49
CA ARG A 252 -4.92 21.70 -6.62
C ARG A 252 -4.60 22.36 -5.28
N HIS A 253 -4.08 23.57 -5.28
CA HIS A 253 -3.75 24.32 -4.06
C HIS A 253 -5.00 24.71 -3.26
N ALA A 254 -6.08 25.13 -3.92
CA ALA A 254 -7.35 25.41 -3.26
C ALA A 254 -7.90 24.19 -2.53
N LEU A 255 -7.84 23.01 -3.16
CA LEU A 255 -8.26 21.76 -2.54
C LEU A 255 -7.37 21.35 -1.36
N ILE A 256 -6.05 21.51 -1.48
CA ILE A 256 -5.12 21.26 -0.36
C ILE A 256 -5.44 22.18 0.82
N SER A 257 -5.75 23.45 0.56
CA SER A 257 -6.18 24.41 1.59
C SER A 257 -7.49 23.98 2.27
N GLN A 258 -8.48 23.53 1.50
CA GLN A 258 -9.73 22.98 2.04
C GLN A 258 -9.51 21.76 2.94
N LEU A 259 -8.63 20.84 2.53
CA LEU A 259 -8.25 19.67 3.33
C LEU A 259 -7.58 20.08 4.65
N LYS A 260 -6.71 21.10 4.62
CA LYS A 260 -6.06 21.63 5.82
C LYS A 260 -7.07 22.20 6.83
N ASN A 261 -8.15 22.79 6.33
CA ASN A 261 -9.22 23.36 7.14
C ASN A 261 -10.27 22.32 7.59
N GLY A 262 -10.06 21.03 7.33
CA GLY A 262 -10.96 19.95 7.74
C GLY A 262 -12.27 19.88 6.96
N VAL A 263 -12.36 20.54 5.80
CA VAL A 263 -13.58 20.52 4.98
C VAL A 263 -13.75 19.13 4.36
N PRO A 264 -14.90 18.45 4.56
CA PRO A 264 -15.15 17.17 3.92
C PRO A 264 -15.20 17.35 2.40
N TYR A 265 -14.39 16.58 1.68
CA TYR A 265 -14.37 16.58 0.22
C TYR A 265 -15.19 15.40 -0.31
N THR A 266 -15.95 15.60 -1.39
CA THR A 266 -16.64 14.50 -2.05
C THR A 266 -15.74 13.87 -3.09
N PHE A 267 -15.64 12.54 -3.11
CA PHE A 267 -14.88 11.79 -4.12
C PHE A 267 -15.24 12.14 -5.59
N ASN A 268 -16.47 12.61 -5.81
CA ASN A 268 -16.94 13.09 -7.10
C ASN A 268 -16.35 14.45 -7.55
N GLN A 269 -15.91 15.29 -6.60
CA GLN A 269 -15.20 16.54 -6.90
C GLN A 269 -13.79 16.26 -7.44
N LEU A 270 -13.14 15.19 -6.96
CA LEU A 270 -11.82 14.72 -7.42
C LEU A 270 -11.87 14.06 -8.82
N LYS A 271 -12.93 13.29 -9.14
CA LYS A 271 -13.05 12.58 -10.43
C LYS A 271 -13.57 13.42 -11.59
N LYS A 272 -14.40 14.44 -11.34
CA LYS A 272 -15.06 15.22 -12.41
C LYS A 272 -14.11 16.07 -13.26
N LYS A 273 -12.87 16.29 -12.81
CA LYS A 273 -11.94 17.24 -13.45
C LYS A 273 -10.67 16.63 -14.07
N ILE A 274 -10.51 15.29 -14.02
CA ILE A 274 -9.42 14.56 -14.71
C ILE A 274 -9.71 14.42 -16.22
N LYS A 275 -10.88 14.87 -16.70
CA LYS A 275 -11.20 14.94 -18.13
C LYS A 275 -11.14 16.39 -18.62
N SER A 276 -10.02 16.78 -19.23
CA SER A 276 -9.98 17.93 -20.13
C SER A 276 -10.91 17.73 -21.35
N PRO A 277 -11.39 18.82 -21.98
CA PRO A 277 -12.58 18.82 -22.82
C PRO A 277 -12.24 18.40 -24.25
N LEU A 278 -12.52 17.15 -24.61
CA LEU A 278 -12.94 16.89 -26.00
C LEU A 278 -14.46 17.06 -26.05
N ASN A 279 -14.85 18.23 -26.55
CA ASN A 279 -16.19 18.52 -27.02
C ASN A 279 -16.63 17.45 -28.02
N THR A 280 -17.64 16.68 -27.62
CA THR A 280 -18.76 16.40 -28.52
C THR A 280 -20.01 16.56 -27.68
N THR A 281 -20.70 17.65 -27.92
CA THR A 281 -22.05 17.97 -27.45
C THR A 281 -23.00 16.88 -27.95
N VAL A 282 -23.11 15.79 -27.21
CA VAL A 282 -24.28 14.93 -27.29
C VAL A 282 -25.19 15.38 -26.16
N LYS A 283 -26.36 15.91 -26.54
CA LYS A 283 -27.43 16.23 -25.60
C LYS A 283 -27.60 15.06 -24.65
N LYS A 284 -27.43 15.35 -23.35
CA LYS A 284 -27.71 14.40 -22.27
C LYS A 284 -29.19 14.04 -22.39
N SER A 285 -29.49 12.89 -22.97
CA SER A 285 -30.78 12.24 -22.71
C SER A 285 -30.82 11.97 -21.22
N GLU A 286 -31.96 12.24 -20.60
CA GLU A 286 -32.23 11.85 -19.23
C GLU A 286 -31.85 10.38 -19.04
N LYS A 287 -31.23 10.09 -17.90
CA LYS A 287 -30.85 8.72 -17.56
C LYS A 287 -32.14 7.93 -17.34
N LEU A 288 -32.62 7.26 -18.39
CA LEU A 288 -33.44 6.06 -18.23
C LEU A 288 -32.61 5.08 -17.40
N GLU A 289 -33.15 4.68 -16.25
CA GLU A 289 -32.61 3.59 -15.47
C GLU A 289 -32.50 2.38 -16.39
N HIS A 290 -31.27 1.94 -16.70
CA HIS A 290 -31.07 0.81 -17.58
C HIS A 290 -31.43 -0.49 -16.82
N TYR A 291 -32.68 -0.94 -16.95
CA TYR A 291 -33.10 -2.31 -16.64
C TYR A 291 -32.70 -3.31 -17.75
N GLY A 292 -31.56 -3.04 -18.43
CA GLY A 292 -31.07 -3.84 -19.54
C GLY A 292 -30.15 -4.99 -19.09
N LEU A 293 -30.27 -6.13 -19.78
CA LEU A 293 -29.41 -7.31 -19.59
C LEU A 293 -27.93 -6.96 -19.75
N VAL A 294 -27.13 -7.10 -18.68
CA VAL A 294 -25.69 -6.85 -18.71
C VAL A 294 -24.92 -8.10 -19.15
N LEU A 295 -24.49 -8.13 -20.41
CA LEU A 295 -23.64 -9.19 -20.94
C LEU A 295 -22.21 -9.06 -20.38
N LYS A 296 -21.80 -9.99 -19.50
CA LYS A 296 -20.43 -10.11 -18.98
C LYS A 296 -19.61 -11.03 -19.90
N LYS A 297 -18.28 -11.03 -19.74
CA LYS A 297 -17.38 -11.93 -20.50
C LYS A 297 -17.69 -13.42 -20.33
N THR A 298 -18.34 -13.79 -19.23
CA THR A 298 -18.75 -15.16 -18.90
C THR A 298 -20.18 -15.49 -19.35
N THR A 299 -20.87 -14.57 -20.00
CA THR A 299 -22.26 -14.77 -20.40
C THR A 299 -22.34 -15.71 -21.60
N ASN A 300 -23.19 -16.74 -21.50
CA ASN A 300 -23.41 -17.72 -22.56
C ASN A 300 -24.33 -17.13 -23.64
N ILE A 301 -23.71 -16.42 -24.60
CA ILE A 301 -24.39 -15.75 -25.72
C ILE A 301 -25.32 -16.71 -26.50
N PRO A 302 -24.92 -17.95 -26.84
CA PRO A 302 -25.82 -18.90 -27.50
C PRO A 302 -27.16 -19.15 -26.81
N VAL A 303 -27.19 -19.16 -25.48
CA VAL A 303 -28.43 -19.36 -24.71
C VAL A 303 -29.35 -18.15 -24.86
N ILE A 304 -28.80 -16.94 -24.79
CA ILE A 304 -29.57 -15.70 -24.93
C ILE A 304 -30.13 -15.56 -26.34
N VAL A 305 -29.35 -15.94 -27.35
CA VAL A 305 -29.82 -15.97 -28.74
C VAL A 305 -31.01 -16.92 -28.89
N LYS A 306 -30.98 -18.11 -28.26
CA LYS A 306 -32.12 -19.04 -28.27
C LYS A 306 -33.36 -18.45 -27.58
N ILE A 307 -33.17 -17.74 -26.47
CA ILE A 307 -34.27 -17.07 -25.77
C ILE A 307 -34.88 -16.01 -26.70
N ILE A 308 -34.07 -15.12 -27.27
CA ILE A 308 -34.52 -14.09 -28.21
C ILE A 308 -35.28 -14.72 -29.39
N GLN A 309 -34.76 -15.79 -29.97
CA GLN A 309 -35.41 -16.49 -31.08
C GLN A 309 -36.77 -17.08 -30.68
N ALA A 310 -36.87 -17.69 -29.50
CA ALA A 310 -38.13 -18.23 -29.00
C ALA A 310 -39.14 -17.10 -28.67
N THR A 311 -38.67 -15.97 -28.15
CA THR A 311 -39.54 -14.83 -27.83
C THR A 311 -40.08 -14.14 -29.09
N VAL A 312 -39.31 -14.10 -30.18
CA VAL A 312 -39.76 -13.54 -31.48
C VAL A 312 -40.90 -14.34 -32.12
N GLU A 313 -41.13 -15.59 -31.72
CA GLU A 313 -42.23 -16.42 -32.22
C GLU A 313 -43.55 -16.18 -31.47
N LEU A 314 -43.56 -15.29 -30.47
CA LEU A 314 -44.76 -14.94 -29.72
C LEU A 314 -45.70 -14.03 -30.56
N PRO A 315 -47.02 -14.29 -30.58
CA PRO A 315 -48.00 -13.48 -31.33
C PRO A 315 -47.95 -11.98 -31.03
N GLU A 316 -47.62 -11.63 -29.80
CA GLU A 316 -47.54 -10.26 -29.29
C GLU A 316 -46.38 -9.45 -29.89
N LEU A 317 -45.42 -10.11 -30.55
CA LEU A 317 -44.21 -9.48 -31.12
C LEU A 317 -44.14 -9.55 -32.64
N GLU A 318 -45.21 -10.00 -33.30
CA GLU A 318 -45.22 -10.25 -34.75
C GLU A 318 -44.99 -8.95 -35.57
N GLU A 319 -45.45 -7.79 -35.07
CA GLU A 319 -45.22 -6.49 -35.71
C GLU A 319 -43.74 -6.05 -35.71
N HIS A 320 -42.96 -6.47 -34.70
CA HIS A 320 -41.57 -6.07 -34.49
C HIS A 320 -40.55 -7.13 -34.96
N LYS A 321 -41.06 -8.28 -35.43
CA LYS A 321 -40.27 -9.40 -35.98
C LYS A 321 -39.34 -8.96 -37.10
N ASN A 322 -39.79 -8.05 -37.96
CA ASN A 322 -39.00 -7.53 -39.07
C ASN A 322 -37.82 -6.65 -38.62
N GLU A 323 -37.91 -6.01 -37.44
CA GLU A 323 -36.83 -5.22 -36.86
C GLU A 323 -35.81 -6.10 -36.15
N LEU A 324 -36.29 -7.11 -35.40
CA LEU A 324 -35.44 -8.08 -34.72
C LEU A 324 -34.67 -8.99 -35.70
N MET A 325 -35.27 -9.34 -36.85
CA MET A 325 -34.62 -10.11 -37.91
C MET A 325 -33.51 -9.36 -38.67
N LYS A 326 -33.47 -8.02 -38.59
CA LYS A 326 -32.38 -7.21 -39.18
C LYS A 326 -31.10 -7.25 -38.35
N LEU A 327 -31.18 -7.68 -37.09
CA LEU A 327 -30.05 -7.70 -36.16
C LEU A 327 -29.19 -8.97 -36.34
N ASN A 328 -27.87 -8.80 -36.36
CA ASN A 328 -26.96 -9.94 -36.48
C ASN A 328 -26.66 -10.53 -35.11
N LEU A 329 -27.45 -11.51 -34.68
CA LEU A 329 -27.34 -12.17 -33.36
C LEU A 329 -26.01 -12.92 -33.12
N LYS A 330 -25.08 -12.96 -34.09
CA LYS A 330 -23.69 -13.39 -33.86
C LYS A 330 -22.84 -12.32 -33.19
N ARG A 331 -23.27 -11.05 -33.20
CA ARG A 331 -22.56 -9.91 -32.60
C ARG A 331 -23.15 -9.61 -31.21
N PRO A 332 -22.32 -9.53 -30.15
CA PRO A 332 -22.81 -9.26 -28.79
C PRO A 332 -23.58 -7.93 -28.65
N LYS A 333 -23.22 -6.91 -29.45
CA LYS A 333 -23.91 -5.62 -29.45
C LYS A 333 -25.34 -5.75 -29.97
N ASP A 334 -25.53 -6.54 -31.01
CA ASP A 334 -26.83 -6.72 -31.68
C ASP A 334 -27.74 -7.63 -30.84
N VAL A 335 -27.17 -8.57 -30.08
CA VAL A 335 -27.89 -9.36 -29.06
C VAL A 335 -28.44 -8.46 -27.95
N LEU A 336 -27.66 -7.48 -27.49
CA LEU A 336 -28.08 -6.54 -26.46
C LEU A 336 -29.17 -5.60 -26.97
N ALA A 337 -29.02 -5.11 -28.22
CA ALA A 337 -30.06 -4.30 -28.87
C ALA A 337 -31.37 -5.08 -29.04
N ALA A 338 -31.30 -6.33 -29.50
CA ALA A 338 -32.47 -7.20 -29.64
C ALA A 338 -33.17 -7.44 -28.28
N TRP A 339 -32.39 -7.66 -27.23
CA TRP A 339 -32.93 -7.82 -25.88
C TRP A 339 -33.62 -6.56 -25.37
N GLN A 340 -33.04 -5.38 -25.61
CA GLN A 340 -33.63 -4.12 -25.18
C GLN A 340 -34.97 -3.84 -25.87
N ILE A 341 -35.06 -4.13 -27.17
CA ILE A 341 -36.31 -4.01 -27.93
C ILE A 341 -37.37 -4.93 -27.32
N ILE A 342 -37.05 -6.22 -27.11
CA ILE A 342 -37.98 -7.19 -26.51
C ILE A 342 -38.41 -6.75 -25.10
N TYR A 343 -37.47 -6.28 -24.29
CA TYR A 343 -37.75 -5.84 -22.92
C TYR A 343 -38.71 -4.66 -22.89
N GLN A 344 -38.48 -3.64 -23.73
CA GLN A 344 -39.35 -2.47 -23.81
C GLN A 344 -40.77 -2.87 -24.23
N LEU A 345 -40.88 -3.75 -25.23
CA LEU A 345 -42.19 -4.21 -25.72
C LEU A 345 -42.97 -4.99 -24.65
N LEU A 346 -42.27 -5.74 -23.79
CA LEU A 346 -42.89 -6.46 -22.68
C LEU A 346 -43.30 -5.52 -21.53
N GLU A 347 -42.54 -4.46 -21.26
CA GLU A 347 -42.95 -3.42 -20.31
C GLU A 347 -44.19 -2.67 -20.80
N ASP A 348 -44.18 -2.22 -22.06
CA ASP A 348 -45.31 -1.49 -22.65
C ASP A 348 -46.60 -2.34 -22.64
N ALA A 349 -46.50 -3.64 -22.93
CA ALA A 349 -47.64 -4.56 -22.85
C ALA A 349 -48.15 -4.80 -21.40
N GLN A 350 -47.30 -4.67 -20.38
CA GLN A 350 -47.70 -4.77 -18.97
C GLN A 350 -48.42 -3.50 -18.48
N GLU A 351 -48.12 -2.33 -19.04
CA GLU A 351 -48.77 -1.07 -18.67
C GLU A 351 -50.18 -0.91 -19.28
N GLU A 352 -50.46 -1.58 -20.40
CA GLU A 352 -51.78 -1.60 -21.06
C GLU A 352 -52.75 -2.68 -20.52
N SER A 353 -52.27 -3.58 -19.67
CA SER A 353 -53.03 -4.68 -19.03
C SER A 353 -53.54 -4.31 -17.64
#